data_AF-A0A925HAA2-F1
#
_entry.id   AF-A0A925HAA2-F1
#
_cell.length_a   1.000
_cell.length_b   1.000
_cell.length_c   1.000
_cell.angle_alpha   90.00
_cell.angle_beta   90.00
_cell.angle_gamma   90.00
#
_symmetry.space_group_name_H-M   'P 1'
#
loop_
_entity.id
_entity.type
_entity.pdbx_description
1 polymer ?
#
loop_
_entity_poly.entity_id
_entity_poly.type
_entity_poly.pdbx_seq_one_letter_code
_entity_poly.pdbx_strand_id
1 'polypeptide(L)'
;MSAILIISIFLVFVASFALLRTKRSPSNDSSDYLPPGISPRGLFGDSAERRAGNGDAFDHPQKKSSEEFEKHLLERAALGDFEVLKDAHATGKAALYSRVLDTLVENCAERLSSLANYITRDGELRANAALSAQLLEDWEHDPTRASTIELLRVAALSDDAATFERALDAILRVWEESRLKGLSAGELRSLFESEYWLLSSESQRSGAGFTLKQKLAEARRRLSAGARRETQPTDGELHREVSAQKERP
;
A
#
# COMPACT_ATOMS: atom_id res chain seq x y z
N MET A 1 -32.27 20.51 -24.62
CA MET A 1 -31.81 19.13 -24.95
C MET A 1 -30.78 18.59 -23.96
N SER A 2 -29.85 19.41 -23.44
CA SER A 2 -28.81 18.96 -22.50
C SER A 2 -29.31 18.43 -21.15
N ALA A 3 -30.41 18.99 -20.60
CA ALA A 3 -30.97 18.55 -19.33
C ALA A 3 -31.54 17.12 -19.39
N ILE A 4 -32.14 16.73 -20.53
CA ILE A 4 -32.70 15.38 -20.73
C ILE A 4 -31.57 14.34 -20.79
N LEU A 5 -30.43 14.72 -21.40
CA LEU A 5 -29.26 13.87 -21.52
C LEU A 5 -28.60 13.61 -20.15
N ILE A 6 -28.51 14.64 -19.30
CA ILE A 6 -27.98 14.52 -17.93
C ILE A 6 -28.86 13.61 -17.08
N ILE A 7 -30.18 13.76 -17.14
CA ILE A 7 -31.11 12.92 -16.36
C ILE A 7 -31.06 11.46 -16.83
N SER A 8 -30.92 11.21 -18.14
CA SER A 8 -30.80 9.86 -18.70
C SER A 8 -29.52 9.15 -18.23
N ILE A 9 -28.38 9.84 -18.23
CA ILE A 9 -27.11 9.29 -17.72
C ILE A 9 -27.22 8.97 -16.22
N PHE A 10 -27.84 9.86 -15.45
CA PHE A 10 -27.99 9.67 -14.01
C PHE A 10 -28.88 8.46 -13.68
N LEU A 11 -29.96 8.24 -14.45
CA LEU A 11 -30.83 7.07 -14.28
C LEU A 11 -30.12 5.75 -14.58
N VAL A 12 -29.27 5.71 -15.62
CA VAL A 12 -28.47 4.51 -15.95
C VAL A 12 -27.45 4.21 -14.84
N PHE A 13 -26.85 5.25 -14.26
CA PHE A 13 -25.88 5.10 -13.17
C PHE A 13 -26.55 4.59 -11.89
N VAL A 14 -27.70 5.15 -11.52
CA VAL A 14 -28.47 4.72 -10.34
C VAL A 14 -29.00 3.29 -10.50
N ALA A 15 -29.49 2.91 -11.70
CA ALA A 15 -29.94 1.55 -11.99
C ALA A 15 -28.79 0.53 -11.92
N SER A 16 -27.62 0.88 -12.48
CA SER A 16 -26.42 0.02 -12.41
C SER A 16 -25.92 -0.14 -10.97
N PHE A 17 -25.94 0.94 -10.18
CA PHE A 17 -25.55 0.91 -8.78
C PHE A 17 -26.52 0.10 -7.90
N ALA A 18 -27.83 0.18 -8.18
CA ALA A 18 -28.84 -0.63 -7.51
C ALA A 18 -28.66 -2.14 -7.78
N LEU A 19 -28.34 -2.52 -9.03
CA LEU A 19 -28.05 -3.90 -9.41
C LEU A 19 -26.73 -4.42 -8.80
N LEU A 20 -25.72 -3.58 -8.65
CA LEU A 20 -24.47 -3.94 -7.97
C LEU A 20 -24.67 -4.18 -6.46
N ARG A 21 -25.63 -3.49 -5.85
CA ARG A 21 -25.91 -3.65 -4.41
C ARG A 21 -26.74 -4.89 -4.10
N THR A 22 -27.62 -5.33 -5.01
CA THR A 22 -28.44 -6.54 -4.84
C THR A 22 -27.72 -7.83 -5.20
N LYS A 23 -26.58 -7.77 -5.89
CA LYS A 23 -25.69 -8.94 -6.13
C LYS A 23 -24.76 -9.28 -4.95
N ARG A 24 -24.85 -8.59 -3.81
CA ARG A 24 -24.35 -9.15 -2.55
C ARG A 24 -25.33 -10.23 -2.08
N SER A 25 -25.13 -11.44 -2.59
CA SER A 25 -25.76 -12.63 -2.01
C SER A 25 -25.51 -12.65 -0.50
N PRO A 26 -26.53 -12.97 0.31
CA PRO A 26 -26.35 -13.17 1.74
C PRO A 26 -25.32 -14.28 1.93
N SER A 27 -24.32 -14.02 2.76
CA SER A 27 -23.43 -15.04 3.27
C SER A 27 -24.31 -16.14 3.85
N ASN A 28 -24.25 -17.29 3.20
CA ASN A 28 -24.79 -18.55 3.66
C ASN A 28 -24.05 -18.91 4.95
N ASP A 29 -24.59 -18.47 6.08
CA ASP A 29 -24.16 -18.92 7.41
C ASP A 29 -24.77 -20.31 7.62
N SER A 30 -24.11 -21.29 7.03
CA SER A 30 -24.32 -22.69 7.34
C SER A 30 -22.97 -23.33 7.66
N SER A 31 -22.96 -23.96 8.83
CA SER A 31 -21.94 -24.81 9.43
C SER A 31 -20.71 -24.13 10.02
N ASP A 32 -20.80 -23.91 11.33
CA ASP A 32 -19.75 -24.26 12.30
C ASP A 32 -19.02 -25.54 11.84
N TYR A 33 -17.87 -25.38 11.23
CA TYR A 33 -16.93 -26.48 11.03
C TYR A 33 -16.16 -26.70 12.33
N LEU A 34 -16.70 -27.60 13.16
CA LEU A 34 -15.91 -28.30 14.16
C LEU A 34 -14.83 -29.13 13.45
N PRO A 35 -13.62 -29.28 14.04
CA PRO A 35 -12.55 -30.06 13.46
C PRO A 35 -12.98 -31.53 13.28
N PRO A 36 -12.61 -32.20 12.17
CA PRO A 36 -12.87 -33.61 12.01
C PRO A 36 -11.94 -34.38 12.96
N GLY A 37 -12.49 -35.11 13.93
CA GLY A 37 -11.66 -36.07 14.68
C GLY A 37 -12.04 -36.40 16.12
N ILE A 38 -13.17 -35.95 16.66
CA ILE A 38 -13.61 -36.41 17.99
C ILE A 38 -15.01 -37.00 17.89
N SER A 39 -15.08 -38.28 17.53
CA SER A 39 -16.28 -39.08 17.76
C SER A 39 -16.48 -39.19 19.28
N PRO A 40 -17.62 -38.76 19.85
CA PRO A 40 -17.90 -38.99 21.26
C PRO A 40 -17.94 -40.49 21.50
N ARG A 41 -16.98 -40.97 22.29
CA ARG A 41 -16.83 -42.35 22.71
C ARG A 41 -18.02 -42.69 23.62
N GLY A 42 -19.05 -43.30 23.03
CA GLY A 42 -20.19 -43.84 23.79
C GLY A 42 -19.69 -44.87 24.79
N LEU A 43 -20.14 -44.75 26.04
CA LEU A 43 -19.74 -45.58 27.18
C LEU A 43 -20.28 -47.03 27.13
N PHE A 44 -20.75 -47.49 25.95
CA PHE A 44 -21.35 -48.81 25.72
C PHE A 44 -21.03 -49.37 24.31
N GLY A 45 -19.84 -49.07 23.78
CA GLY A 45 -19.37 -49.63 22.51
C GLY A 45 -18.35 -50.74 22.74
N ASP A 46 -18.83 -51.93 23.10
CA ASP A 46 -18.00 -53.10 23.26
C ASP A 46 -17.80 -53.82 21.89
N SER A 47 -16.53 -53.99 21.54
CA SER A 47 -15.97 -55.05 20.66
C SER A 47 -16.28 -55.10 19.14
N ALA A 48 -15.18 -55.31 18.38
CA ALA A 48 -15.02 -55.59 16.95
C ALA A 48 -14.99 -54.32 16.03
N GLU A 49 -13.95 -53.99 15.26
CA GLU A 49 -12.89 -54.79 14.65
C GLU A 49 -11.60 -53.96 14.54
N ARG A 50 -10.50 -54.48 15.11
CA ARG A 50 -9.14 -54.12 14.69
C ARG A 50 -8.82 -54.93 13.42
N ARG A 51 -8.85 -54.28 12.26
CA ARG A 51 -8.01 -54.57 11.09
C ARG A 51 -7.40 -53.23 10.69
N ALA A 52 -6.15 -52.91 10.99
CA ALA A 52 -4.94 -53.50 10.42
C ALA A 52 -5.05 -53.65 8.90
N GLY A 53 -4.80 -52.55 8.20
CA GLY A 53 -4.61 -52.48 6.75
C GLY A 53 -3.76 -51.25 6.43
N ASN A 54 -2.47 -51.51 6.12
CA ASN A 54 -1.55 -50.79 5.23
C ASN A 54 -1.97 -49.37 4.76
N GLY A 55 -1.16 -48.32 4.92
CA GLY A 55 0.25 -48.29 4.56
C GLY A 55 0.41 -48.32 3.04
N ASP A 56 0.17 -47.17 2.38
CA ASP A 56 0.93 -46.64 1.23
C ASP A 56 0.08 -45.93 0.16
N ALA A 57 0.56 -44.73 -0.18
CA ALA A 57 0.51 -44.12 -1.50
C ALA A 57 -0.85 -43.70 -2.07
N PHE A 58 -1.47 -42.68 -1.48
CA PHE A 58 -2.30 -41.74 -2.24
C PHE A 58 -2.02 -40.30 -1.79
N ASP A 59 -0.78 -39.85 -2.00
CA ASP A 59 -0.43 -38.44 -1.83
C ASP A 59 0.40 -37.92 -3.02
N HIS A 60 -0.10 -36.83 -3.62
CA HIS A 60 0.65 -35.78 -4.33
C HIS A 60 1.02 -35.93 -5.83
N PRO A 61 0.05 -35.82 -6.76
CA PRO A 61 0.28 -35.17 -8.05
C PRO A 61 0.12 -33.65 -7.97
N GLN A 62 -0.87 -33.14 -7.22
CA GLN A 62 -1.25 -31.72 -7.22
C GLN A 62 -0.32 -30.81 -6.38
N LYS A 63 0.34 -31.35 -5.35
CA LYS A 63 1.35 -30.58 -4.58
C LYS A 63 2.64 -30.38 -5.36
N LYS A 64 3.10 -31.42 -6.08
CA LYS A 64 4.32 -31.33 -6.92
C LYS A 64 4.19 -30.26 -8.00
N SER A 65 3.04 -30.19 -8.69
CA SER A 65 2.82 -29.16 -9.70
C SER A 65 2.73 -27.75 -9.11
N SER A 66 2.19 -27.59 -7.90
CA SER A 66 2.19 -26.30 -7.20
C SER A 66 3.60 -25.87 -6.78
N GLU A 67 4.42 -26.79 -6.27
CA GLU A 67 5.80 -26.50 -5.85
C GLU A 67 6.70 -26.15 -7.04
N GLU A 68 6.58 -26.89 -8.15
CA GLU A 68 7.29 -26.60 -9.40
C GLU A 68 6.92 -25.22 -9.96
N PHE A 69 5.63 -24.86 -9.92
CA PHE A 69 5.16 -23.54 -10.34
C PHE A 69 5.72 -22.42 -9.46
N GLU A 70 5.68 -22.58 -8.13
CA GLU A 70 6.25 -21.61 -7.18
C GLU A 70 7.75 -21.42 -7.42
N LYS A 71 8.47 -22.51 -7.64
CA LYS A 71 9.91 -22.47 -7.96
C LYS A 71 10.18 -21.71 -9.26
N HIS A 72 9.40 -21.97 -10.31
CA HIS A 72 9.53 -21.26 -11.58
C HIS A 72 9.28 -19.75 -11.46
N LEU A 73 8.32 -19.32 -10.63
CA LEU A 73 8.10 -17.90 -10.36
C LEU A 73 9.30 -17.25 -9.66
N LEU A 74 9.90 -17.93 -8.68
CA LEU A 74 11.09 -17.43 -7.99
C LEU A 74 12.32 -17.38 -8.91
N GLU A 75 12.49 -18.35 -9.80
CA GLU A 75 13.56 -18.35 -10.80
C GLU A 75 13.42 -17.16 -11.76
N ARG A 76 12.20 -16.87 -12.25
CA ARG A 76 11.94 -15.68 -13.07
C ARG A 76 12.13 -14.38 -12.28
N ALA A 77 11.72 -14.34 -11.01
CA ALA A 77 11.95 -13.20 -10.13
C ALA A 77 13.46 -12.93 -9.95
N ALA A 78 14.27 -13.97 -9.80
CA ALA A 78 15.73 -13.85 -9.71
C ALA A 78 16.35 -13.29 -11.01
N LEU A 79 15.70 -13.49 -12.17
CA LEU A 79 16.10 -12.89 -13.45
C LEU A 79 15.61 -11.44 -13.61
N GLY A 80 14.89 -10.88 -12.64
CA GLY A 80 14.40 -9.50 -12.67
C GLY A 80 13.20 -9.28 -13.60
N ASP A 81 12.41 -10.33 -13.83
CA ASP A 81 11.14 -10.25 -14.55
C ASP A 81 10.04 -9.73 -13.61
N PHE A 82 9.46 -8.57 -13.88
CA PHE A 82 8.44 -7.96 -13.03
C PHE A 82 7.03 -8.54 -13.25
N GLU A 83 6.77 -9.19 -14.39
CA GLU A 83 5.44 -9.75 -14.70
C GLU A 83 5.08 -10.91 -13.77
N VAL A 84 6.10 -11.57 -13.17
CA VAL A 84 5.92 -12.61 -12.15
C VAL A 84 5.11 -12.16 -10.94
N LEU A 85 5.09 -10.85 -10.63
CA LEU A 85 4.29 -10.33 -9.52
C LEU A 85 2.80 -10.46 -9.79
N LYS A 86 2.36 -10.28 -11.04
CA LYS A 86 0.96 -10.48 -11.42
C LYS A 86 0.60 -11.95 -11.37
N ASP A 87 1.49 -12.81 -11.88
CA ASP A 87 1.31 -14.25 -11.81
C ASP A 87 1.18 -14.72 -10.35
N ALA A 88 2.05 -14.23 -9.46
CA ALA A 88 2.00 -14.53 -8.04
C ALA A 88 0.74 -13.96 -7.37
N HIS A 89 0.34 -12.73 -7.70
CA HIS A 89 -0.87 -12.11 -7.19
C HIS A 89 -2.14 -12.89 -7.59
N ALA A 90 -2.20 -13.35 -8.85
CA ALA A 90 -3.32 -14.13 -9.37
C ALA A 90 -3.53 -15.47 -8.64
N THR A 91 -2.50 -16.01 -7.97
CA THR A 91 -2.64 -17.22 -7.15
C THR A 91 -3.44 -16.99 -5.85
N GLY A 92 -3.57 -15.74 -5.40
CA GLY A 92 -4.17 -15.38 -4.11
C GLY A 92 -3.34 -15.78 -2.88
N LYS A 93 -2.13 -16.33 -3.05
CA LYS A 93 -1.24 -16.73 -1.96
C LYS A 93 -0.34 -15.57 -1.53
N ALA A 94 -0.75 -14.83 -0.50
CA ALA A 94 0.00 -13.67 0.01
C ALA A 94 1.47 -13.99 0.36
N ALA A 95 1.75 -15.17 0.93
CA ALA A 95 3.11 -15.58 1.28
C ALA A 95 4.00 -15.81 0.04
N LEU A 96 3.43 -16.32 -1.06
CA LEU A 96 4.17 -16.50 -2.31
C LEU A 96 4.45 -15.14 -2.95
N TYR A 97 3.45 -14.26 -3.00
CA TYR A 97 3.59 -12.90 -3.48
C TYR A 97 4.72 -12.16 -2.76
N SER A 98 4.72 -12.19 -1.41
CA SER A 98 5.78 -11.56 -0.61
C SER A 98 7.16 -12.10 -0.96
N ARG A 99 7.33 -13.43 -1.02
CA ARG A 99 8.62 -14.06 -1.36
C ARG A 99 9.13 -13.67 -2.75
N VAL A 100 8.24 -13.61 -3.73
CA VAL A 100 8.57 -13.18 -5.10
C VAL A 100 9.01 -11.71 -5.10
N LEU A 101 8.29 -10.85 -4.38
CA LEU A 101 8.66 -9.44 -4.26
C LEU A 101 9.98 -9.24 -3.50
N ASP A 102 10.20 -9.95 -2.40
CA ASP A 102 11.48 -9.94 -1.67
C ASP A 102 12.64 -10.37 -2.58
N THR A 103 12.45 -11.44 -3.36
CA THR A 103 13.45 -11.91 -4.33
C THR A 103 13.74 -10.84 -5.38
N LEU A 104 12.72 -10.14 -5.89
CA LEU A 104 12.91 -9.05 -6.85
C LEU A 104 13.67 -7.87 -6.23
N VAL A 105 13.34 -7.50 -4.99
CA VAL A 105 14.01 -6.41 -4.27
C VAL A 105 15.49 -6.73 -4.06
N GLU A 106 15.83 -7.96 -3.66
CA GLU A 106 17.21 -8.39 -3.46
C GLU A 106 18.03 -8.41 -4.77
N ASN A 107 17.43 -8.87 -5.87
CA ASN A 107 18.14 -9.06 -7.14
C ASN A 107 18.11 -7.84 -8.07
N CYS A 108 17.24 -6.85 -7.81
CA CYS A 108 17.05 -5.67 -8.67
C CYS A 108 17.40 -4.35 -7.97
N ALA A 109 18.41 -4.31 -7.11
CA ALA A 109 18.84 -3.10 -6.38
C ALA A 109 19.03 -1.87 -7.30
N GLU A 110 19.69 -2.03 -8.46
CA GLU A 110 19.90 -0.93 -9.42
C GLU A 110 18.63 -0.51 -10.18
N ARG A 111 17.55 -1.30 -10.08
CA ARG A 111 16.29 -1.13 -10.81
C ARG A 111 15.09 -0.95 -9.86
N LEU A 112 15.33 -0.60 -8.59
CA LEU A 112 14.26 -0.45 -7.59
C LEU A 112 13.21 0.57 -7.99
N SER A 113 13.61 1.74 -8.53
CA SER A 113 12.64 2.71 -9.06
C SER A 113 11.83 2.15 -10.22
N SER A 114 12.39 1.26 -11.05
CA SER A 114 11.61 0.62 -12.12
C SER A 114 10.58 -0.35 -11.57
N LEU A 115 10.94 -1.11 -10.53
CA LEU A 115 10.02 -2.01 -9.81
C LEU A 115 8.92 -1.23 -9.08
N ALA A 116 9.27 -0.15 -8.39
CA ALA A 116 8.34 0.77 -7.75
C ALA A 116 7.34 1.37 -8.75
N ASN A 117 7.83 1.91 -9.87
CA ASN A 117 7.00 2.42 -10.96
C ASN A 117 6.08 1.34 -11.55
N TYR A 118 6.54 0.09 -11.64
CA TYR A 118 5.73 -1.02 -12.12
C TYR A 118 4.56 -1.31 -11.16
N ILE A 119 4.84 -1.45 -9.86
CA ILE A 119 3.80 -1.71 -8.83
C ILE A 119 2.79 -0.56 -8.77
N THR A 120 3.26 0.67 -8.77
CA THR A 120 2.40 1.86 -8.61
C THR A 120 1.49 2.14 -9.81
N ARG A 121 1.88 1.69 -11.01
CA ARG A 121 1.07 1.85 -12.23
C ARG A 121 -0.01 0.80 -12.40
N ASP A 122 0.21 -0.39 -11.87
CA ASP A 122 -0.74 -1.51 -12.00
C ASP A 122 -2.03 -1.24 -11.21
N GLY A 123 -1.90 -0.71 -9.99
CA GLY A 123 -3.02 -0.31 -9.14
C GLY A 123 -3.64 -1.44 -8.32
N GLU A 124 -3.38 -2.70 -8.64
CA GLU A 124 -3.77 -3.86 -7.82
C GLU A 124 -2.62 -4.40 -6.98
N LEU A 125 -1.39 -4.33 -7.52
CA LEU A 125 -0.18 -4.78 -6.83
C LEU A 125 0.10 -3.99 -5.54
N ARG A 126 0.54 -4.72 -4.52
CA ARG A 126 0.97 -4.16 -3.23
C ARG A 126 2.48 -4.16 -3.11
N ALA A 127 3.04 -3.14 -2.47
CA ALA A 127 4.45 -3.16 -2.13
C ALA A 127 4.66 -3.97 -0.84
N ASN A 128 5.91 -4.05 -0.38
CA ASN A 128 6.24 -4.56 0.94
C ASN A 128 7.17 -3.59 1.69
N ALA A 129 7.39 -3.90 2.96
CA ALA A 129 8.27 -3.10 3.81
C ALA A 129 9.73 -3.10 3.32
N ALA A 130 10.20 -4.20 2.73
CA ALA A 130 11.57 -4.34 2.24
C ALA A 130 11.87 -3.37 1.08
N LEU A 131 11.00 -3.32 0.06
CA LEU A 131 11.12 -2.37 -1.05
C LEU A 131 11.09 -0.92 -0.55
N SER A 132 10.18 -0.63 0.37
CA SER A 132 10.03 0.72 0.93
C SER A 132 11.27 1.14 1.73
N ALA A 133 11.90 0.21 2.45
CA ALA A 133 13.11 0.48 3.21
C ALA A 133 14.31 0.77 2.30
N GLN A 134 14.50 0.00 1.22
CA GLN A 134 15.60 0.26 0.28
C GLN A 134 15.38 1.57 -0.48
N LEU A 135 14.15 1.86 -0.94
CA LEU A 135 13.85 3.15 -1.57
C LEU A 135 14.06 4.33 -0.61
N LEU A 136 13.78 4.15 0.69
CA LEU A 136 14.03 5.18 1.69
C LEU A 136 15.54 5.45 1.82
N GLU A 137 16.35 4.39 1.88
CA GLU A 137 17.80 4.51 1.94
C GLU A 137 18.34 5.26 0.70
N ASP A 138 17.94 4.85 -0.50
CA ASP A 138 18.32 5.53 -1.75
C ASP A 138 17.85 7.00 -1.77
N TRP A 139 16.62 7.26 -1.33
CA TRP A 139 16.04 8.60 -1.29
C TRP A 139 16.76 9.54 -0.31
N GLU A 140 17.26 9.03 0.82
CA GLU A 140 17.98 9.86 1.80
C GLU A 140 19.31 10.43 1.24
N HIS A 141 19.90 9.76 0.24
CA HIS A 141 21.11 10.21 -0.45
C HIS A 141 20.81 11.37 -1.42
N ASP A 142 19.78 11.23 -2.26
CA ASP A 142 19.37 12.27 -3.23
C ASP A 142 17.85 12.54 -3.18
N PRO A 143 17.39 13.35 -2.21
CA PRO A 143 15.98 13.62 -2.02
C PRO A 143 15.46 14.59 -3.08
N THR A 144 14.64 14.09 -4.00
CA THR A 144 14.00 14.87 -5.06
C THR A 144 12.48 14.87 -4.92
N ARG A 145 11.79 15.85 -5.51
CA ARG A 145 10.31 15.86 -5.55
C ARG A 145 9.72 14.57 -6.11
N ALA A 146 10.31 14.04 -7.20
CA ALA A 146 9.81 12.83 -7.85
C ALA A 146 10.02 11.60 -6.96
N SER A 147 11.23 11.44 -6.41
CA SER A 147 11.55 10.30 -5.52
C SER A 147 10.77 10.37 -4.20
N THR A 148 10.44 11.55 -3.68
CA THR A 148 9.56 11.70 -2.50
C THR A 148 8.15 11.17 -2.75
N ILE A 149 7.56 11.50 -3.91
CA ILE A 149 6.21 11.04 -4.27
C ILE A 149 6.22 9.52 -4.44
N GLU A 150 7.23 8.98 -5.15
CA GLU A 150 7.40 7.54 -5.35
C GLU A 150 7.57 6.81 -4.01
N LEU A 151 8.46 7.28 -3.13
CA LEU A 151 8.71 6.71 -1.82
C LEU A 151 7.43 6.65 -0.98
N LEU A 152 6.68 7.75 -0.87
CA LEU A 152 5.44 7.76 -0.08
C LEU A 152 4.37 6.84 -0.66
N ARG A 153 4.23 6.82 -1.99
CA ARG A 153 3.28 5.95 -2.67
C ARG A 153 3.61 4.48 -2.39
N VAL A 154 4.88 4.10 -2.52
CA VAL A 154 5.33 2.73 -2.25
C VAL A 154 5.17 2.37 -0.77
N ALA A 155 5.55 3.28 0.14
CA ALA A 155 5.37 3.07 1.57
C ALA A 155 3.89 2.90 1.95
N ALA A 156 2.97 3.62 1.29
CA ALA A 156 1.53 3.46 1.51
C ALA A 156 1.01 2.12 0.95
N LEU A 157 1.54 1.67 -0.20
CA LEU A 157 1.21 0.38 -0.80
C LEU A 157 1.84 -0.82 -0.06
N SER A 158 2.75 -0.59 0.88
CA SER A 158 3.37 -1.65 1.69
C SER A 158 2.41 -2.31 2.68
N ASP A 159 1.23 -1.71 2.88
CA ASP A 159 0.24 -2.10 3.88
C ASP A 159 0.82 -2.24 5.31
N ASP A 160 1.90 -1.52 5.60
CA ASP A 160 2.45 -1.39 6.94
C ASP A 160 2.47 0.08 7.37
N ALA A 161 1.68 0.40 8.39
CA ALA A 161 1.58 1.75 8.93
C ALA A 161 2.93 2.23 9.50
N ALA A 162 3.76 1.33 10.07
CA ALA A 162 5.06 1.69 10.62
C ALA A 162 6.06 2.08 9.52
N THR A 163 6.02 1.38 8.38
CA THR A 163 6.82 1.72 7.19
C THR A 163 6.43 3.09 6.63
N PHE A 164 5.14 3.38 6.49
CA PHE A 164 4.68 4.70 6.06
C PHE A 164 5.05 5.80 7.05
N GLU A 165 4.90 5.54 8.34
CA GLU A 165 5.32 6.46 9.41
C GLU A 165 6.81 6.80 9.34
N ARG A 166 7.67 5.80 9.12
CA ARG A 166 9.12 6.00 8.96
C ARG A 166 9.45 6.90 7.76
N ALA A 167 8.79 6.66 6.63
CA ALA A 167 8.98 7.50 5.44
C ALA A 167 8.56 8.95 5.70
N LEU A 168 7.42 9.17 6.37
CA LEU A 168 6.96 10.50 6.75
C LEU A 168 7.98 11.25 7.62
N ASP A 169 8.51 10.59 8.66
CA ASP A 169 9.49 11.19 9.56
C ASP A 169 10.75 11.60 8.82
N ALA A 170 11.27 10.74 7.95
CA ALA A 170 12.45 11.02 7.15
C ALA A 170 12.23 12.21 6.20
N ILE A 171 11.07 12.27 5.54
CA ILE A 171 10.70 13.37 4.65
C ILE A 171 10.56 14.69 5.40
N LEU A 172 9.89 14.69 6.55
CA LEU A 172 9.77 15.88 7.40
C LEU A 172 11.14 16.39 7.84
N ARG A 173 12.03 15.50 8.28
CA ARG A 173 13.40 15.87 8.69
C ARG A 173 14.17 16.55 7.55
N VAL A 174 14.21 15.94 6.37
CA VAL A 174 14.94 16.48 5.20
C VAL A 174 14.29 17.78 4.68
N TRP A 175 12.98 17.92 4.80
CA TRP A 175 12.26 19.15 4.48
C TRP A 175 12.61 20.28 5.45
N GLU A 176 12.64 20.01 6.77
CA GLU A 176 13.05 20.97 7.79
C GLU A 176 14.52 21.42 7.60
N GLU A 177 15.38 20.51 7.13
CA GLU A 177 16.78 20.80 6.75
C GLU A 177 16.90 21.60 5.43
N SER A 178 15.79 21.94 4.76
CA SER A 178 15.76 22.64 3.46
C SER A 178 16.53 21.93 2.34
N ARG A 179 16.77 20.61 2.47
CA ARG A 179 17.42 19.77 1.46
C ARG A 179 16.46 19.37 0.34
N LEU A 180 15.17 19.21 0.66
CA LEU A 180 14.14 18.85 -0.30
C LEU A 180 13.65 20.09 -1.08
N LYS A 181 14.19 20.30 -2.27
CA LYS A 181 13.83 21.43 -3.14
C LYS A 181 12.57 21.14 -3.96
N GLY A 182 11.79 22.18 -4.23
CA GLY A 182 10.64 22.12 -5.15
C GLY A 182 9.37 21.49 -4.57
N LEU A 183 9.30 21.30 -3.26
CA LEU A 183 8.08 20.93 -2.54
C LEU A 183 7.76 21.98 -1.48
N SER A 184 6.65 22.69 -1.67
CA SER A 184 6.13 23.60 -0.64
C SER A 184 5.55 22.82 0.54
N ALA A 185 5.47 23.46 1.71
CA ALA A 185 4.83 22.87 2.87
C ALA A 185 3.36 22.47 2.61
N GLY A 186 2.67 23.24 1.77
CA GLY A 186 1.29 22.97 1.35
C GLY A 186 1.15 21.72 0.49
N GLU A 187 2.03 21.55 -0.51
CA GLU A 187 2.08 20.35 -1.34
C GLU A 187 2.42 19.11 -0.52
N LEU A 188 3.43 19.20 0.35
CA LEU A 188 3.86 18.08 1.17
C LEU A 188 2.73 17.58 2.09
N ARG A 189 1.99 18.51 2.69
CA ARG A 189 0.80 18.19 3.50
C ARG A 189 -0.25 17.47 2.65
N SER A 190 -0.54 17.98 1.44
CA SER A 190 -1.52 17.36 0.56
C SER A 190 -1.11 15.94 0.17
N LEU A 191 0.20 15.74 -0.08
CA LEU A 191 0.76 14.45 -0.45
C LEU A 191 0.61 13.42 0.68
N PHE A 192 1.00 13.77 1.90
CA PHE A 192 0.85 12.88 3.06
C PHE A 192 -0.59 12.39 3.26
N GLU A 193 -1.56 13.31 3.15
CA GLU A 193 -2.97 12.99 3.29
C GLU A 193 -3.48 12.11 2.14
N SER A 194 -3.09 12.39 0.89
CA SER A 194 -3.53 11.59 -0.26
C SER A 194 -2.99 10.17 -0.22
N GLU A 195 -1.73 10.00 0.17
CA GLU A 195 -1.07 8.69 0.20
C GLU A 195 -1.55 7.84 1.38
N TYR A 196 -1.87 8.47 2.52
CA TYR A 196 -2.41 7.77 3.69
C TYR A 196 -3.68 6.95 3.36
N TRP A 197 -4.53 7.43 2.44
CA TRP A 197 -5.75 6.71 2.05
C TRP A 197 -5.51 5.44 1.24
N LEU A 198 -4.29 5.21 0.74
CA LEU A 198 -3.95 4.01 -0.02
C LEU A 198 -3.55 2.83 0.87
N LEU A 199 -3.14 3.10 2.10
CA LEU A 199 -2.89 2.07 3.11
C LEU A 199 -4.11 1.16 3.24
N SER A 200 -3.89 -0.14 3.41
CA SER A 200 -5.01 -1.06 3.68
C SER A 200 -5.85 -0.61 4.88
N SER A 201 -7.14 -0.95 4.84
CA SER A 201 -8.05 -0.67 5.96
C SER A 201 -7.60 -1.34 7.27
N GLU A 202 -6.87 -2.45 7.19
CA GLU A 202 -6.30 -3.14 8.34
C GLU A 202 -5.16 -2.32 8.96
N SER A 203 -4.21 -1.87 8.15
CA SER A 203 -3.07 -1.04 8.59
C SER A 203 -3.56 0.28 9.19
N GLN A 204 -4.58 0.91 8.61
CA GLN A 204 -5.18 2.14 9.12
C GLN A 204 -5.91 1.97 10.48
N ARG A 205 -6.40 0.76 10.78
CA ARG A 205 -7.11 0.43 12.03
C ARG A 205 -6.22 -0.21 13.09
N SER A 206 -5.00 -0.60 12.70
CA SER A 206 -4.00 -1.13 13.61
C SER A 206 -3.56 -0.09 14.67
N GLY A 207 -2.91 -0.56 15.73
CA GLY A 207 -2.30 0.33 16.73
C GLY A 207 -1.27 1.28 16.13
N ALA A 208 -0.45 0.80 15.18
CA ALA A 208 0.48 1.64 14.43
C ALA A 208 -0.25 2.67 13.56
N GLY A 209 -1.39 2.29 12.97
CA GLY A 209 -2.25 3.21 12.22
C GLY A 209 -2.80 4.35 13.07
N PHE A 210 -3.06 4.10 14.36
CA PHE A 210 -3.46 5.16 15.30
C PHE A 210 -2.31 6.14 15.58
N THR A 211 -1.10 5.65 15.85
CA THR A 211 0.10 6.49 16.02
C THR A 211 0.37 7.32 14.76
N LEU A 212 0.27 6.69 13.60
CA LEU A 212 0.42 7.35 12.31
C LEU A 212 -0.57 8.51 12.11
N LYS A 213 -1.84 8.35 12.50
CA LYS A 213 -2.82 9.47 12.46
C LYS A 213 -2.42 10.63 13.36
N GLN A 214 -1.90 10.34 14.55
CA GLN A 214 -1.39 11.38 15.44
C GLN A 214 -0.22 12.12 14.81
N LYS A 215 0.73 11.38 14.20
CA LYS A 215 1.85 11.98 13.48
C LYS A 215 1.43 12.79 12.27
N LEU A 216 0.46 12.35 11.48
CA LEU A 216 -0.10 13.14 10.38
C LEU A 216 -0.74 14.45 10.87
N ALA A 217 -1.47 14.39 11.99
CA ALA A 217 -2.05 15.59 12.60
C ALA A 217 -0.97 16.56 13.08
N GLU A 218 0.13 16.06 13.64
CA GLU A 218 1.29 16.86 14.02
C GLU A 218 2.01 17.46 12.81
N ALA A 219 2.32 16.63 11.81
CA ALA A 219 2.92 17.03 10.53
C ALA A 219 2.10 18.15 9.87
N ARG A 220 0.77 18.01 9.85
CA ARG A 220 -0.14 19.05 9.36
C ARG A 220 0.03 20.37 10.09
N ARG A 221 0.15 20.36 11.43
CA ARG A 221 0.36 21.58 12.22
C ARG A 221 1.71 22.21 11.89
N ARG A 222 2.78 21.40 11.84
CA ARG A 222 4.14 21.84 11.52
C ARG A 222 4.22 22.47 10.12
N LEU A 223 3.73 21.77 9.11
CA LEU A 223 3.72 22.24 7.72
C LEU A 223 2.82 23.47 7.52
N SER A 224 1.70 23.57 8.24
CA SER A 224 0.86 24.77 8.19
C SER A 224 1.55 26.00 8.80
N ALA A 225 2.39 25.81 9.82
CA ALA A 225 3.21 26.88 10.37
C ALA A 225 4.34 27.28 9.40
N GLY A 226 4.95 26.31 8.72
CA GLY A 226 5.93 26.55 7.66
C GLY A 226 5.35 27.34 6.48
N ALA A 227 4.20 26.91 5.95
CA ALA A 227 3.51 27.58 4.85
C ALA A 227 3.22 29.06 5.14
N ARG A 228 2.86 29.40 6.39
CA ARG A 228 2.63 30.80 6.78
C ARG A 228 3.89 31.66 6.66
N ARG A 229 5.05 31.10 7.02
CA ARG A 229 6.35 31.79 6.89
C ARG A 229 6.72 32.02 5.43
N GLU A 230 6.42 31.07 4.54
CA GLU A 230 6.63 31.24 3.09
C GLU A 230 5.77 32.37 2.50
N THR A 231 4.55 32.57 3.01
CA THR A 231 3.62 33.60 2.52
C THR A 231 3.78 34.97 3.15
N GLN A 232 4.58 35.11 4.23
CA GLN A 232 4.73 36.39 4.91
C GLN A 232 5.76 37.24 4.13
N PRO A 233 5.38 38.40 3.57
CA PRO A 233 6.34 39.26 2.90
C PRO A 233 7.39 39.69 3.91
N THR A 234 8.67 39.53 3.57
CA THR A 234 9.76 40.03 4.39
C THR A 234 9.55 41.52 4.61
N ASP A 235 9.43 41.96 5.87
CA ASP A 235 9.14 43.35 6.28
C ASP A 235 10.06 44.43 5.65
N GLY A 236 11.16 44.02 4.99
CA GLY A 236 12.04 44.90 4.21
C GLY A 236 11.52 45.36 2.84
N GLU A 237 10.53 44.70 2.23
CA GLU A 237 9.98 45.14 0.92
C GLU A 237 8.91 46.23 1.06
N LEU A 238 8.10 46.20 2.13
CA LEU A 238 7.06 47.20 2.39
C LEU A 238 7.65 48.60 2.67
N HIS A 239 8.83 48.69 3.27
CA HIS A 239 9.49 50.00 3.48
C HIS A 239 10.08 50.59 2.20
N ARG A 240 10.37 49.78 1.17
CA ARG A 240 10.96 50.24 -0.09
C ARG A 240 9.91 50.80 -1.05
N GLU A 241 8.71 50.20 -1.09
CA GLU A 241 7.61 50.70 -1.92
C GLU A 241 7.00 52.00 -1.38
N VAL A 242 6.84 52.15 -0.06
CA VAL A 242 6.31 53.39 0.54
C VAL A 242 7.28 54.56 0.37
N SER A 243 8.60 54.31 0.31
CA SER A 243 9.59 55.36 0.09
C SER A 243 9.64 55.83 -1.37
N ALA A 244 9.38 54.96 -2.34
CA ALA A 244 9.42 55.31 -3.77
C ALA A 244 8.20 56.14 -4.23
N GLN A 245 7.10 56.12 -3.48
CA GLN A 245 5.87 56.82 -3.84
C GLN A 245 5.82 58.28 -3.36
N LYS A 246 6.80 58.72 -2.55
CA LYS A 246 6.87 60.09 -2.00
C LYS A 246 7.69 61.06 -2.86
N GLU A 247 8.30 60.61 -3.95
CA GLU A 247 9.17 61.42 -4.83
C GLU A 247 8.60 61.63 -6.26
N ARG A 248 7.28 61.60 -6.44
CA ARG A 248 6.67 62.06 -7.69
C ARG A 248 6.06 63.46 -7.51
N PRO A 249 6.69 64.52 -8.07
CA PRO A 249 6.18 65.88 -8.04
C PRO A 249 4.95 66.09 -8.93
#